data_AF-A0A2G6R2M1-F1
#
_entry.id   AF-A0A2G6R2M1-F1
#
_cell.length_a   1.000
_cell.length_b   1.000
_cell.length_c   1.000
_cell.angle_alpha   90.00
_cell.angle_beta   90.00
_cell.angle_gamma   90.00
#
_symmetry.space_group_name_H-M   'P 1'
#
loop_
_entity.id
_entity.type
_entity.pdbx_description
1 polymer ?
#
loop_
_entity_poly.entity_id
_entity_poly.type
_entity_poly.pdbx_seq_one_letter_code
_entity_poly.pdbx_strand_id
1 'polypeptide(L)'
;SKAADSVRILKDLLKQSIPIADVSRQIRDNMNYSARLQLLHFLFGLANADQFVHEKELEIISFISREMGVSNSDATDEEVKKAYRRMAMKYHPDKVSSLGKEIQEAAKVKFQRVNQAYENIKKERGMS
;
A
#
# COMPACT_ATOMS: atom_id res chain seq x y z
N SER A 1 -37.93 2.19 -22.15
CA SER A 1 -38.62 2.48 -20.87
C SER A 1 -37.59 3.04 -19.90
N LYS A 2 -37.99 3.84 -18.90
CA LYS A 2 -37.05 4.40 -17.89
C LYS A 2 -36.10 3.34 -17.30
N ALA A 3 -36.58 2.10 -17.12
CA ALA A 3 -35.79 0.98 -16.63
C ALA A 3 -34.63 0.58 -17.56
N ALA A 4 -34.83 0.61 -18.89
CA ALA A 4 -33.78 0.29 -19.87
C ALA A 4 -32.67 1.36 -19.90
N ASP A 5 -33.04 2.63 -19.73
CA ASP A 5 -32.10 3.75 -19.71
C ASP A 5 -31.23 3.75 -18.45
N SER A 6 -31.81 3.45 -17.28
CA SER A 6 -31.04 3.33 -16.03
C SER A 6 -30.04 2.17 -16.05
N VAL A 7 -30.39 1.04 -16.68
CA VAL A 7 -29.47 -0.10 -16.85
C VAL A 7 -28.32 0.25 -17.80
N ARG A 8 -28.59 1.05 -18.84
CA ARG A 8 -27.54 1.55 -19.75
C ARG A 8 -26.59 2.51 -19.03
N ILE A 9 -27.12 3.45 -18.25
CA ILE A 9 -26.30 4.37 -17.43
C ILE A 9 -25.42 3.59 -16.44
N LEU A 10 -25.98 2.58 -15.76
CA LEU A 10 -25.20 1.73 -14.86
C LEU A 10 -24.08 0.98 -15.59
N LYS A 11 -24.36 0.42 -16.78
CA LYS A 11 -23.34 -0.22 -17.62
C LYS A 11 -22.26 0.75 -18.07
N ASP A 12 -22.62 2.00 -18.36
CA ASP A 12 -21.68 3.04 -18.78
C ASP A 12 -20.85 3.55 -17.58
N LEU A 13 -21.41 3.57 -16.37
CA LEU A 13 -20.66 3.86 -15.13
C LEU A 13 -19.69 2.75 -14.76
N LEU A 14 -20.08 1.47 -14.90
CA LEU A 14 -19.21 0.32 -14.61
C LEU A 14 -18.02 0.21 -15.59
N LYS A 15 -18.13 0.81 -16.77
CA LYS A 15 -17.06 0.86 -17.79
C LYS A 15 -16.11 2.04 -17.61
N GLN A 16 -16.47 3.03 -16.80
CA GLN A 16 -15.60 4.16 -16.55
C GLN A 16 -14.46 3.72 -15.65
N SER A 17 -13.22 3.89 -16.13
CA SER A 17 -12.07 3.88 -15.23
C SER A 17 -12.27 4.98 -14.21
N ILE A 18 -12.36 4.64 -12.92
CA ILE A 18 -12.41 5.64 -11.86
C ILE A 18 -11.17 6.52 -12.03
N PRO A 19 -11.31 7.85 -12.23
CA PRO A 19 -10.16 8.73 -12.37
C PRO A 19 -9.51 8.89 -11.00
N ILE A 20 -8.67 7.91 -10.61
CA ILE A 20 -8.06 7.79 -9.28
C ILE A 20 -7.41 9.11 -8.88
N ALA A 21 -6.76 9.79 -9.82
CA ALA A 21 -6.13 11.08 -9.60
C ALA A 21 -7.11 12.17 -9.13
N ASP A 22 -8.25 12.31 -9.81
CA ASP A 22 -9.26 13.31 -9.48
C ASP A 22 -9.93 13.01 -8.15
N VAL A 23 -10.24 11.73 -7.89
CA VAL A 23 -10.84 11.29 -6.63
C VAL A 23 -9.87 11.52 -5.46
N SER A 24 -8.60 11.16 -5.62
CA SER A 24 -7.57 11.38 -4.59
C SER A 24 -7.34 12.87 -4.29
N ARG A 25 -7.36 13.74 -5.32
CA ARG A 25 -7.28 15.19 -5.12
C ARG A 25 -8.51 15.74 -4.39
N GLN A 26 -9.71 15.29 -4.75
CA GLN A 26 -10.92 15.67 -4.01
C GLN A 26 -10.84 15.24 -2.54
N ILE A 27 -10.34 14.04 -2.26
CA ILE A 27 -10.10 13.58 -0.89
C ILE A 27 -9.11 14.50 -0.17
N ARG A 28 -8.02 14.89 -0.83
CA ARG A 28 -7.05 15.87 -0.29
C ARG A 28 -7.74 17.17 0.10
N ASP A 29 -8.55 17.72 -0.79
CA ASP A 29 -9.13 19.04 -0.67
C ASP A 29 -10.33 19.07 0.30
N ASN A 30 -10.98 17.92 0.55
CA ASN A 30 -12.19 17.83 1.39
C ASN A 30 -12.00 17.11 2.73
N MET A 31 -10.85 16.48 2.98
CA MET A 31 -10.59 15.75 4.23
C MET A 31 -9.39 16.33 4.97
N ASN A 32 -9.43 16.32 6.30
CA ASN A 32 -8.27 16.67 7.12
C ASN A 32 -7.16 15.62 6.98
N TYR A 33 -5.93 16.01 7.34
CA TYR A 33 -4.74 15.18 7.18
C TYR A 33 -4.88 13.79 7.84
N SER A 34 -5.37 13.74 9.09
CA SER A 34 -5.52 12.50 9.85
C SER A 34 -6.45 11.50 9.17
N ALA A 35 -7.59 11.96 8.66
CA ALA A 35 -8.53 11.11 7.95
C ALA A 35 -7.95 10.55 6.64
N ARG A 36 -7.10 11.32 5.95
CA ARG A 36 -6.38 10.86 4.75
C ARG A 36 -5.33 9.80 5.08
N LEU A 37 -4.59 9.98 6.16
CA LEU A 37 -3.63 9.00 6.65
C LEU A 37 -4.33 7.68 7.03
N GLN A 38 -5.47 7.75 7.72
CA GLN A 38 -6.25 6.57 8.08
C GLN A 38 -6.79 5.82 6.86
N LEU A 39 -7.24 6.54 5.83
CA LEU A 39 -7.64 5.94 4.57
C LEU A 39 -6.47 5.24 3.88
N LEU A 40 -5.28 5.84 3.87
CA LEU A 40 -4.08 5.20 3.32
C LEU A 40 -3.75 3.90 4.07
N HIS A 41 -3.81 3.89 5.41
CA HIS A 41 -3.63 2.67 6.19
C HIS A 41 -4.65 1.59 5.85
N PHE A 42 -5.91 1.97 5.62
CA PHE A 42 -6.96 1.05 5.20
C PHE A 42 -6.66 0.42 3.83
N LEU A 43 -6.22 1.22 2.85
CA LEU A 43 -5.84 0.74 1.52
C LEU A 43 -4.67 -0.26 1.60
N PHE A 44 -3.65 0.01 2.43
CA PHE A 44 -2.58 -0.96 2.69
C PHE A 44 -3.08 -2.24 3.37
N GLY A 45 -4.04 -2.13 4.29
CA GLY A 45 -4.68 -3.27 4.93
C GLY A 45 -5.40 -4.16 3.92
N LEU A 46 -6.14 -3.56 2.99
CA LEU A 46 -6.83 -4.28 1.91
C LEU A 46 -5.85 -4.97 0.97
N ALA A 47 -4.81 -4.28 0.51
CA ALA A 47 -3.82 -4.87 -0.40
C ALA A 47 -2.98 -5.99 0.25
N ASN A 48 -2.98 -6.10 1.58
CA ASN A 48 -2.32 -7.19 2.30
C ASN A 48 -3.32 -8.25 2.83
N ALA A 49 -4.62 -8.13 2.53
CA ALA A 49 -5.66 -9.01 3.07
C ALA A 49 -5.48 -10.46 2.61
N ASP A 50 -5.07 -10.67 1.37
CA ASP A 50 -4.78 -11.97 0.75
C ASP A 50 -3.38 -12.50 1.07
N GLN A 51 -2.66 -11.86 2.00
CA GLN A 51 -1.27 -12.13 2.35
C GLN A 51 -0.26 -11.93 1.22
N PHE A 52 -0.66 -11.40 0.05
CA PHE A 52 0.24 -11.15 -1.07
C PHE A 52 -0.02 -9.79 -1.70
N VAL A 53 0.82 -8.81 -1.36
CA VAL A 53 0.73 -7.50 -1.98
C VAL A 53 1.37 -7.57 -3.37
N HIS A 54 0.58 -7.33 -4.42
CA HIS A 54 1.07 -7.27 -5.79
C HIS A 54 1.74 -5.92 -6.06
N GLU A 55 2.73 -5.89 -6.95
CA GLU A 55 3.46 -4.67 -7.32
C GLU A 55 2.52 -3.56 -7.82
N LYS A 56 1.53 -3.91 -8.63
CA LYS A 56 0.51 -2.98 -9.14
C LYS A 56 -0.33 -2.35 -8.00
N GLU A 57 -0.61 -3.09 -6.93
CA GLU A 57 -1.34 -2.55 -5.79
C GLU A 57 -0.48 -1.52 -5.04
N LEU A 58 0.82 -1.80 -4.87
CA LEU A 58 1.76 -0.85 -4.28
C LEU A 58 1.94 0.41 -5.13
N GLU A 59 1.98 0.28 -6.45
CA GLU A 59 2.04 1.41 -7.39
C GLU A 59 0.80 2.30 -7.24
N ILE A 60 -0.40 1.69 -7.24
CA ILE A 60 -1.67 2.42 -7.09
C ILE A 60 -1.75 3.09 -5.72
N ILE A 61 -1.39 2.40 -4.64
CA ILE A 61 -1.41 2.97 -3.29
C ILE A 61 -0.41 4.12 -3.15
N SER A 62 0.78 3.97 -3.74
CA SER A 62 1.79 5.04 -3.75
C SER A 62 1.32 6.26 -4.55
N PHE A 63 0.64 6.03 -5.67
CA PHE A 63 0.02 7.09 -6.44
C PHE A 63 -1.07 7.82 -5.65
N ILE A 64 -1.99 7.07 -5.02
CA ILE A 64 -3.06 7.62 -4.19
C ILE A 64 -2.49 8.44 -3.02
N SER A 65 -1.47 7.93 -2.33
CA SER A 65 -0.79 8.62 -1.22
C SER A 65 -0.28 9.99 -1.65
N ARG A 66 0.38 10.06 -2.81
CA ARG A 66 0.92 11.31 -3.38
C ARG A 66 -0.18 12.30 -3.73
N GLU A 67 -1.22 11.85 -4.42
CA GLU A 67 -2.35 12.72 -4.82
C GLU A 67 -3.15 13.21 -3.60
N MET A 68 -3.26 12.39 -2.56
CA MET A 68 -3.88 12.75 -1.27
C MET A 68 -3.01 13.67 -0.41
N GLY A 69 -1.76 13.95 -0.81
CA GLY A 69 -0.82 14.76 -0.04
C GLY A 69 -0.50 14.16 1.33
N VAL A 70 -0.35 12.83 1.40
CA VAL A 70 0.13 12.11 2.58
C VAL A 70 1.61 11.82 2.34
N SER A 71 2.49 12.38 3.16
CA SER A 71 3.93 12.20 3.00
C SER A 71 4.40 10.96 3.75
N ASN A 72 5.40 10.28 3.19
CA ASN A 72 6.09 9.20 3.89
C ASN A 72 6.70 9.68 5.22
N SER A 73 7.04 10.97 5.35
CA SER A 73 7.57 11.58 6.58
C SER A 73 6.61 11.55 7.77
N ASP A 74 5.32 11.33 7.53
CA ASP A 74 4.30 11.46 8.57
C ASP A 74 4.12 10.16 9.39
N ALA A 75 4.65 9.04 8.88
CA ALA A 75 4.78 7.83 9.68
C ALA A 75 5.78 8.09 10.82
N THR A 76 5.38 7.80 12.05
CA THR A 76 6.28 7.85 13.20
C THR A 76 7.37 6.79 13.06
N ASP A 77 8.51 7.01 13.72
CA ASP A 77 9.61 6.05 13.73
C ASP A 77 9.18 4.67 14.28
N GLU A 78 8.24 4.66 15.22
CA GLU A 78 7.66 3.42 15.76
C GLU A 78 6.79 2.69 14.74
N GLU A 79 6.05 3.41 13.89
CA GLU A 79 5.29 2.80 12.80
C GLU A 79 6.21 2.21 11.73
N VAL A 80 7.30 2.92 11.40
CA VAL A 80 8.35 2.40 10.51
C VAL A 80 8.99 1.14 11.09
N LYS A 81 9.40 1.16 12.36
CA LYS A 81 9.95 0.01 13.09
C LYS A 81 8.98 -1.17 13.12
N LYS A 82 7.70 -0.91 13.38
CA LYS A 82 6.65 -1.94 13.42
C LYS A 82 6.40 -2.56 12.05
N ALA A 83 6.36 -1.75 11.00
CA ALA A 83 6.23 -2.21 9.62
C ALA A 83 7.44 -3.07 9.21
N TYR A 84 8.66 -2.62 9.53
CA TYR A 84 9.88 -3.38 9.31
C TYR A 84 9.84 -4.75 10.00
N ARG A 85 9.55 -4.80 11.30
CA ARG A 85 9.46 -6.07 12.06
C ARG A 85 8.45 -7.04 11.43
N ARG A 86 7.29 -6.55 11.01
CA ARG A 86 6.26 -7.37 10.36
C ARG A 86 6.78 -7.98 9.05
N MET A 87 7.42 -7.17 8.22
CA MET A 87 7.95 -7.61 6.93
C MET A 87 9.15 -8.56 7.10
N ALA A 88 10.06 -8.25 8.02
CA ALA A 88 11.19 -9.10 8.37
C ALA A 88 10.71 -10.47 8.87
N MET A 89 9.70 -10.52 9.74
CA MET A 89 9.09 -11.79 10.17
C MET A 89 8.44 -12.56 9.02
N LYS A 90 7.71 -11.88 8.12
CA LYS A 90 7.02 -12.51 6.99
C LYS A 90 7.98 -13.19 6.02
N TYR A 91 9.17 -12.61 5.82
CA TYR A 91 10.17 -13.12 4.87
C TYR A 91 11.38 -13.78 5.54
N HIS A 92 11.35 -13.99 6.86
CA HIS A 92 12.45 -14.62 7.57
C HIS A 92 12.73 -16.03 7.03
N PRO A 93 13.99 -16.44 6.81
CA PRO A 93 14.34 -17.76 6.30
C PRO A 93 13.66 -18.91 7.06
N ASP A 94 13.60 -18.82 8.38
CA ASP A 94 12.94 -19.83 9.23
C ASP A 94 11.44 -20.00 8.91
N LYS A 95 10.73 -18.92 8.54
CA LYS A 95 9.28 -18.98 8.24
C LYS A 95 8.97 -19.62 6.89
N VAL A 96 9.94 -19.61 5.98
CA VAL A 96 9.80 -20.19 4.63
C VAL A 96 10.61 -21.46 4.45
N SER A 97 11.30 -21.92 5.49
CA SER A 97 12.21 -23.08 5.47
C SER A 97 11.54 -24.38 5.01
N SER A 98 10.25 -24.55 5.26
CA SER A 98 9.45 -25.71 4.84
C SER A 98 8.85 -25.57 3.43
N LEU A 99 9.02 -24.43 2.77
CA LEU A 99 8.47 -24.15 1.44
C LEU A 99 9.46 -24.52 0.33
N GLY A 100 8.99 -24.56 -0.92
CA GLY A 100 9.83 -24.88 -2.08
C GLY A 100 10.98 -23.88 -2.27
N LYS A 101 12.09 -24.34 -2.89
CA LYS A 101 13.32 -23.54 -3.09
C LYS A 101 13.07 -22.18 -3.76
N GLU A 102 12.14 -22.12 -4.72
CA GLU A 102 11.78 -20.87 -5.39
C GLU A 102 11.18 -19.84 -4.41
N ILE A 103 10.34 -20.30 -3.49
CA ILE A 103 9.72 -19.44 -2.47
C ILE A 103 10.77 -18.99 -1.46
N GLN A 104 11.70 -19.87 -1.07
CA GLN A 104 12.80 -19.52 -0.17
C GLN A 104 13.69 -18.42 -0.78
N GLU A 105 14.08 -18.55 -2.06
CA GLU A 105 14.92 -17.56 -2.72
C GLU A 105 14.18 -16.23 -2.90
N ALA A 106 12.90 -16.26 -3.29
CA ALA A 106 12.08 -15.06 -3.38
C ALA A 106 11.92 -14.36 -2.03
N ALA A 107 11.72 -15.11 -0.94
CA ALA A 107 11.64 -14.56 0.41
C ALA A 107 12.97 -13.95 0.86
N LYS A 108 14.10 -14.61 0.58
CA LYS A 108 15.45 -14.08 0.86
C LYS A 108 15.69 -12.74 0.14
N VAL A 109 15.36 -12.65 -1.14
CA VAL A 109 15.46 -11.39 -1.91
C VAL A 109 14.56 -10.31 -1.29
N LYS A 110 13.32 -10.63 -0.91
CA LYS A 110 12.41 -9.69 -0.25
C LYS A 110 12.93 -9.25 1.11
N PHE A 111 13.46 -10.16 1.92
CA PHE A 111 14.04 -9.85 3.23
C PHE A 111 15.22 -8.88 3.12
N GLN A 112 16.14 -9.13 2.18
CA GLN A 112 17.26 -8.22 1.91
C GLN A 112 16.79 -6.82 1.49
N ARG A 113 15.78 -6.73 0.60
CA ARG A 113 15.21 -5.44 0.18
C ARG A 113 14.54 -4.70 1.33
N VAL A 114 13.80 -5.40 2.19
CA VAL A 114 13.16 -4.84 3.39
C VAL A 114 14.21 -4.28 4.36
N ASN A 115 15.29 -5.02 4.62
CA ASN A 115 16.39 -4.54 5.44
C ASN A 115 17.04 -3.30 4.83
N GLN A 116 17.37 -3.33 3.54
CA GLN A 116 17.99 -2.18 2.87
C GLN A 116 17.11 -0.92 2.92
N ALA A 117 15.81 -1.07 2.67
CA ALA A 117 14.87 0.04 2.74
C ALA A 117 14.77 0.62 4.16
N TYR A 118 14.72 -0.25 5.18
CA TYR A 118 14.69 0.19 6.57
C TYR A 118 15.97 0.93 7.00
N GLU A 119 17.15 0.43 6.62
CA GLU A 119 18.43 1.09 6.91
C GLU A 119 18.54 2.48 6.23
N ASN A 120 18.05 2.59 4.99
CA ASN A 120 18.00 3.89 4.31
C ASN A 120 17.09 4.88 5.06
N ILE A 121 15.88 4.46 5.43
CA ILE A 121 14.94 5.29 6.19
C ILE A 121 15.54 5.68 7.55
N LYS A 122 16.16 4.72 8.24
CA LYS A 122 16.83 4.94 9.53
C LYS A 122 17.89 6.03 9.42
N LYS A 123 18.72 5.97 8.35
CA LYS A 123 19.75 6.97 8.07
C LYS A 123 19.17 8.34 7.72
N GLU A 124 18.18 8.40 6.83
CA GLU A 124 17.54 9.64 6.39
C GLU A 124 16.84 10.38 7.54
N ARG A 125 16.28 9.61 8.50
CA ARG A 125 15.54 10.16 9.65
C ARG A 125 16.37 10.34 10.91
N GLY A 126 17.60 9.83 10.96
CA GLY A 126 18.42 9.84 12.17
C GLY A 126 17.90 8.94 13.29
N MET A 127 17.19 7.86 12.95
CA MET A 127 16.65 6.91 13.92
C MET A 127 17.78 6.09 14.57
N SER A 128 17.65 5.78 15.86
CA SER A 128 18.53 4.87 16.60
C SER A 128 18.08 3.40 16.54
#